data_AF-A0A433VE59-F1
#
_entry.id   AF-A0A433VE59-F1
#
_cell.length_a   1.000
_cell.length_b   1.000
_cell.length_c   1.000
_cell.angle_alpha   90.00
_cell.angle_beta   90.00
_cell.angle_gamma   90.00
#
_symmetry.space_group_name_H-M   'P 1'
#
loop_
_entity.id
_entity.type
_entity.pdbx_description
1 polymer ?
#
loop_
_entity_poly.entity_id
_entity_poly.type
_entity_poly.pdbx_seq_one_letter_code
_entity_poly.pdbx_strand_id
1 'polypeptide(L)'
;MKTRVKNFIKLSGITLIAITPLLALSQETFAQSSSSSQDRCERGDYPIVPDALYIKCQKPDGGYYVGAIYLHGIINNNGTLVYVGRNQTTNFQYSCYNIIISKGDMLSANCRKINGDFNYTSIRIPDMKEQLDKLRRQ
;
A
#
# COMPACT_ATOMS: atom_id res chain seq x y z
N MET A 1 -55.25 7.70 -68.04
CA MET A 1 -54.80 8.84 -68.88
C MET A 1 -54.29 9.94 -67.96
N LYS A 2 -52.97 10.01 -67.73
CA LYS A 2 -52.19 11.23 -67.42
C LYS A 2 -50.71 10.85 -67.16
N THR A 3 -49.94 11.11 -68.21
CA THR A 3 -48.56 11.63 -68.27
C THR A 3 -47.41 10.96 -67.51
N ARG A 4 -46.50 10.36 -68.30
CA ARG A 4 -45.07 10.21 -68.02
C ARG A 4 -44.38 11.58 -68.06
N VAL A 5 -43.39 11.78 -67.19
CA VAL A 5 -42.15 12.52 -67.51
C VAL A 5 -40.97 11.67 -67.02
N LYS A 6 -40.00 11.44 -67.91
CA LYS A 6 -38.71 10.79 -67.67
C LYS A 6 -37.62 11.86 -67.68
N ASN A 7 -36.60 11.69 -66.84
CA ASN A 7 -35.20 12.14 -67.03
C ASN A 7 -34.36 11.23 -66.07
N PHE A 8 -33.44 10.31 -66.47
CA PHE A 8 -32.14 10.43 -67.15
C PHE A 8 -31.16 11.36 -66.36
N ILE A 9 -29.97 11.00 -65.86
CA ILE A 9 -28.92 10.00 -66.19
C ILE A 9 -28.01 9.70 -64.96
N LYS A 10 -27.32 8.55 -65.08
CA LYS A 10 -26.26 7.82 -64.34
C LYS A 10 -25.08 8.56 -63.66
N LEU A 11 -24.32 7.70 -62.94
CA LEU A 11 -22.92 7.73 -62.43
C LEU A 11 -22.78 8.30 -61.01
N SER A 12 -22.05 7.71 -60.06
CA SER A 12 -20.99 6.69 -60.10
C SER A 12 -20.76 6.14 -58.68
N GLY A 13 -20.27 4.89 -58.60
CA GLY A 13 -19.39 4.47 -57.51
C GLY A 13 -20.05 3.78 -56.32
N ILE A 14 -20.42 2.50 -56.50
CA ILE A 14 -20.55 1.56 -55.39
C ILE A 14 -19.12 1.19 -54.97
N THR A 15 -18.58 1.83 -53.95
CA THR A 15 -17.40 1.31 -53.25
C THR A 15 -17.85 0.19 -52.32
N LEU A 16 -17.60 -1.06 -52.71
CA LEU A 16 -17.55 -2.17 -51.78
C LEU A 16 -16.50 -1.85 -50.72
N ILE A 17 -16.94 -1.58 -49.49
CA ILE A 17 -16.05 -1.58 -48.34
C ILE A 17 -15.81 -3.06 -48.04
N ALA A 18 -14.65 -3.56 -48.46
CA ALA A 18 -14.13 -4.82 -47.96
C ALA A 18 -13.99 -4.69 -46.45
N ILE A 19 -14.82 -5.42 -45.70
CA ILE A 19 -14.72 -5.52 -44.25
C ILE A 19 -13.53 -6.44 -43.99
N THR A 20 -12.32 -5.87 -44.01
CA THR A 20 -11.15 -6.53 -43.42
C THR A 20 -11.44 -6.73 -41.94
N PRO A 21 -11.42 -7.95 -41.40
CA PRO A 21 -11.45 -8.14 -39.96
C PRO A 21 -10.15 -7.56 -39.40
N LEU A 22 -10.25 -6.36 -38.84
CA LEU A 22 -9.21 -5.80 -38.01
C LEU A 22 -9.12 -6.73 -36.80
N LEU A 23 -8.13 -7.62 -36.80
CA LEU A 23 -7.73 -8.36 -35.60
C LEU A 23 -7.34 -7.30 -34.57
N ALA A 24 -8.28 -6.97 -33.70
CA ALA A 24 -8.02 -6.16 -32.52
C ALA A 24 -7.03 -6.96 -31.67
N LEU A 25 -5.75 -6.61 -31.75
CA LEU A 25 -4.81 -6.96 -30.69
C LEU A 25 -5.36 -6.31 -29.42
N SER A 26 -6.04 -7.11 -28.59
CA SER A 26 -6.31 -6.75 -27.21
C SER A 26 -4.96 -6.58 -26.52
N GLN A 27 -4.48 -5.35 -26.47
CA GLN A 27 -3.43 -4.99 -25.53
C GLN A 27 -4.03 -5.18 -24.14
N GLU A 28 -3.72 -6.32 -23.52
CA GLU A 28 -3.87 -6.54 -22.09
C GLU A 28 -3.07 -5.41 -21.42
N THR A 29 -3.77 -4.34 -21.09
CA THR A 29 -3.22 -3.30 -20.24
C THR A 29 -3.09 -3.98 -18.90
N PHE A 30 -1.89 -4.49 -18.59
CA PHE A 30 -1.55 -4.81 -17.22
C PHE A 30 -1.71 -3.50 -16.46
N ALA A 31 -2.82 -3.38 -15.73
CA ALA A 31 -2.90 -2.46 -14.63
C ALA A 31 -1.78 -2.88 -13.68
N GLN A 32 -0.60 -2.30 -13.88
CA GLN A 32 0.47 -2.33 -12.92
C GLN A 32 -0.09 -1.49 -11.77
N SER A 33 -0.81 -2.15 -10.86
CA SER A 33 -1.21 -1.55 -9.61
C SER A 33 0.09 -1.23 -8.90
N SER A 34 0.57 -0.02 -9.10
CA SER A 34 1.43 0.64 -8.15
C SER A 34 0.59 0.75 -6.89
N SER A 35 0.55 -0.30 -6.07
CA SER A 35 -0.07 -0.26 -4.75
C SER A 35 0.86 0.53 -3.83
N SER A 36 1.04 1.81 -4.14
CA SER A 36 1.63 2.82 -3.27
C SER A 36 0.56 3.51 -2.44
N SER A 37 -0.63 2.89 -2.30
CA SER A 37 -1.57 3.20 -1.23
C SER A 37 -0.95 2.63 0.06
N GLN A 38 -0.26 3.51 0.77
CA GLN A 38 0.62 3.19 1.88
C GLN A 38 -0.18 2.48 2.97
N ASP A 39 0.04 1.17 3.16
CA ASP A 39 -0.48 0.46 4.34
C ASP A 39 -0.05 1.27 5.57
N ARG A 40 -1.03 1.89 6.22
CA ARG A 40 -0.86 2.60 7.48
C ARG A 40 -1.36 1.65 8.55
N CYS A 41 -0.42 1.21 9.39
CA CYS A 41 -0.73 0.42 10.55
C CYS A 41 -0.54 1.27 11.80
N GLU A 42 -1.44 1.07 12.74
CA GLU A 42 -1.30 1.57 14.09
C GLU A 42 -1.10 0.39 15.04
N ARG A 43 -0.57 0.69 16.21
CA ARG A 43 -0.55 -0.26 17.30
C ARG A 43 -1.99 -0.71 17.63
N GLY A 44 -2.19 -2.03 17.76
CA GLY A 44 -3.46 -2.61 18.19
C GLY A 44 -3.63 -2.67 19.72
N ASP A 45 -4.83 -3.03 20.16
CA ASP A 45 -5.28 -2.98 21.57
C ASP A 45 -4.77 -4.14 22.45
N TYR A 46 -3.63 -4.74 22.11
CA TYR A 46 -3.06 -5.86 22.85
C TYR A 46 -1.94 -5.41 23.82
N PRO A 47 -1.68 -6.20 24.89
CA PRO A 47 -0.64 -5.91 25.86
C PRO A 47 0.73 -5.66 25.24
N ILE A 48 1.54 -4.81 25.90
CA ILE A 48 2.95 -4.63 25.53
C ILE A 48 3.70 -5.90 25.92
N VAL A 49 4.29 -6.58 24.94
CA VAL A 49 5.27 -7.63 25.18
C VAL A 49 6.61 -7.28 24.52
N PRO A 50 7.73 -7.87 24.98
CA PRO A 50 8.99 -7.78 24.26
C PRO A 50 8.86 -8.40 22.87
N ASP A 51 9.59 -7.85 21.91
CA ASP A 51 9.77 -8.35 20.54
C ASP A 51 8.53 -8.48 19.66
N ALA A 52 7.30 -8.42 20.18
CA ALA A 52 6.09 -8.42 19.37
C ALA A 52 5.35 -7.08 19.47
N LEU A 53 5.01 -6.54 18.30
CA LEU A 53 4.11 -5.40 18.15
C LEU A 53 2.81 -5.88 17.52
N TYR A 54 1.73 -5.87 18.30
CA TYR A 54 0.40 -6.07 17.77
C TYR A 54 -0.04 -4.83 17.01
N ILE A 55 -0.57 -5.05 15.81
CA ILE A 55 -0.91 -4.00 14.87
C ILE A 55 -2.31 -4.19 14.30
N LYS A 56 -2.89 -3.08 13.88
CA LYS A 56 -4.09 -2.99 13.07
C LYS A 56 -3.74 -2.17 11.84
N CYS A 57 -3.92 -2.74 10.66
CA CYS A 57 -3.56 -2.13 9.39
C CYS A 57 -4.80 -1.94 8.53
N GLN A 58 -4.93 -0.76 7.92
CA GLN A 58 -6.00 -0.49 6.95
C GLN A 58 -5.63 -1.09 5.59
N LYS A 59 -6.56 -1.81 4.96
CA LYS A 59 -6.36 -2.34 3.61
C LYS A 59 -6.70 -1.29 2.54
N PRO A 60 -6.11 -1.36 1.33
CA PRO A 60 -6.42 -0.43 0.24
C PRO A 60 -7.89 -0.45 -0.24
N ASP A 61 -8.55 -1.60 -0.16
CA ASP A 61 -9.96 -1.82 -0.51
C ASP A 61 -10.93 -1.42 0.61
N GLY A 62 -10.42 -0.92 1.73
CA GLY A 62 -11.18 -0.66 2.94
C GLY A 62 -11.19 -1.86 3.90
N GLY A 63 -11.62 -1.63 5.13
CA GLY A 63 -11.50 -2.62 6.19
C GLY A 63 -10.08 -2.75 6.76
N TYR A 64 -9.87 -3.76 7.59
CA TYR A 64 -8.65 -3.92 8.38
C TYR A 64 -8.16 -5.37 8.37
N TYR A 65 -6.86 -5.53 8.58
CA TYR A 65 -6.28 -6.77 9.09
C TYR A 65 -5.52 -6.48 10.39
N VAL A 66 -5.43 -7.48 11.24
CA VAL A 66 -4.74 -7.40 12.54
C VAL A 66 -3.73 -8.54 12.64
N GLY A 67 -2.70 -8.35 13.45
CA GLY A 67 -1.70 -9.39 13.66
C GLY A 67 -0.57 -8.90 14.56
N ALA A 68 0.43 -9.76 14.75
CA ALA A 68 1.67 -9.42 15.42
C ALA A 68 2.81 -9.43 14.42
N ILE A 69 3.66 -8.40 14.47
CA ILE A 69 4.97 -8.41 13.83
C ILE A 69 6.05 -8.52 14.89
N TYR A 70 7.16 -9.15 14.53
CA TYR A 70 8.29 -9.32 15.42
C TYR A 70 9.39 -8.33 15.05
N LEU A 71 9.73 -7.46 16.00
CA LEU A 71 10.75 -6.43 15.87
C LEU A 71 11.90 -6.77 16.81
N HIS A 72 13.13 -6.59 16.34
CA HIS A 72 14.33 -6.83 17.15
C HIS A 72 15.23 -5.62 17.16
N GLY A 73 15.83 -5.36 18.32
CA GLY A 73 16.85 -4.34 18.51
C GLY A 73 16.38 -2.92 18.29
N ILE A 74 15.10 -2.61 18.51
CA ILE A 74 14.61 -1.23 18.48
C ILE A 74 14.45 -0.70 19.89
N ILE A 75 15.21 0.35 20.19
CA ILE A 75 15.22 0.99 21.50
C ILE A 75 14.86 2.46 21.36
N ASN A 76 14.41 3.04 22.48
CA ASN A 76 14.31 4.48 22.62
C ASN A 76 15.60 5.00 23.29
N ASN A 77 16.44 5.69 22.52
CA ASN A 77 17.62 6.39 23.03
C ASN A 77 17.30 7.89 23.19
N ASN A 78 16.92 8.29 24.41
CA ASN A 78 16.61 9.68 24.78
C ASN A 78 15.67 10.40 23.77
N GLY A 79 14.55 9.77 23.43
CA GLY A 79 13.56 10.27 22.48
C GLY A 79 13.83 9.92 21.01
N THR A 80 14.89 9.17 20.71
CA THR A 80 15.22 8.77 19.34
C THR A 80 15.10 7.26 19.19
N LEU A 81 14.38 6.80 18.15
CA LEU A 81 14.35 5.38 17.81
C LEU A 81 15.70 4.98 17.22
N VAL A 82 16.33 3.95 17.78
CA VAL A 82 17.64 3.46 17.34
C VAL A 82 17.57 1.96 17.13
N TYR A 83 18.21 1.50 16.04
CA TYR A 83 18.44 0.09 15.77
C TYR A 83 19.81 -0.35 16.30
N VAL A 84 19.80 -1.28 17.26
CA VAL A 84 21.00 -1.81 17.93
C VAL A 84 21.33 -3.26 17.53
N GLY A 85 20.60 -3.82 16.55
CA GLY A 85 20.91 -5.13 15.94
C GLY A 85 19.90 -6.24 16.24
N ARG A 86 19.84 -7.25 15.35
CA ARG A 86 18.81 -8.33 15.39
C ARG A 86 18.87 -9.23 16.63
N ASN A 87 20.01 -9.30 17.32
CA ASN A 87 20.18 -10.16 18.49
C ASN A 87 19.81 -9.45 19.80
N GLN A 88 19.36 -8.20 19.72
CA GLN A 88 18.94 -7.41 20.87
C GLN A 88 17.41 -7.42 20.97
N THR A 89 16.89 -7.39 22.19
CA THR A 89 15.46 -7.25 22.44
C THR A 89 14.99 -5.83 22.10
N THR A 90 13.80 -5.71 21.54
CA THR A 90 13.11 -4.44 21.34
C THR A 90 12.36 -4.01 22.61
N ASN A 91 12.48 -2.75 23.00
CA ASN A 91 11.83 -2.22 24.20
C ASN A 91 11.33 -0.78 24.06
N PHE A 92 11.45 -0.16 22.88
CA PHE A 92 10.96 1.21 22.65
C PHE A 92 9.47 1.37 23.02
N GLN A 93 8.68 0.32 22.82
CA GLN A 93 7.23 0.29 23.05
C GLN A 93 6.81 0.52 24.51
N TYR A 94 7.73 0.41 25.47
CA TYR A 94 7.49 0.74 26.88
C TYR A 94 7.57 2.25 27.17
N SER A 95 8.21 3.02 26.30
CA SER A 95 8.48 4.45 26.51
C SER A 95 8.07 5.34 25.32
N CYS A 96 7.47 4.76 24.28
CA CYS A 96 6.95 5.47 23.14
C CYS A 96 5.44 5.23 22.97
N TYR A 97 4.72 6.22 22.47
CA TYR A 97 3.29 6.17 22.15
C TYR A 97 3.01 6.65 20.72
N ASN A 98 1.76 6.49 20.26
CA ASN A 98 1.35 6.75 18.87
C ASN A 98 2.27 6.05 17.86
N ILE A 99 2.48 4.75 18.07
CA ILE A 99 3.32 3.92 17.21
C ILE A 99 2.57 3.68 15.90
N ILE A 100 3.19 4.11 14.80
CA ILE A 100 2.64 4.05 13.45
C ILE A 100 3.66 3.36 12.55
N ILE A 101 3.19 2.44 11.73
CA ILE A 101 3.96 1.90 10.61
C ILE A 101 3.38 2.47 9.33
N SER A 102 4.25 2.99 8.47
CA SER A 102 3.89 3.55 7.19
C SER A 102 4.82 3.04 6.11
N LYS A 103 4.34 3.00 4.86
CA LYS A 103 5.13 2.62 3.68
C LYS A 103 5.72 1.18 3.77
N GLY A 104 5.20 0.36 4.69
CA GLY A 104 5.61 -1.02 4.94
C GLY A 104 6.87 -1.19 5.79
N ASP A 105 7.76 -0.21 5.87
CA ASP A 105 9.06 -0.34 6.54
C ASP A 105 9.42 0.83 7.47
N MET A 106 8.60 1.89 7.54
CA MET A 106 8.87 3.06 8.37
C MET A 106 8.09 2.99 9.68
N LEU A 107 8.79 2.78 10.79
CA LEU A 107 8.25 2.84 12.14
C LEU A 107 8.41 4.26 12.69
N SER A 108 7.33 4.88 13.14
CA SER A 108 7.32 6.22 13.74
C SER A 108 6.61 6.22 15.09
N ALA A 109 7.07 7.02 16.04
CA ALA A 109 6.46 7.14 17.36
C ALA A 109 6.83 8.45 18.05
N ASN A 110 6.07 8.81 19.09
CA ASN A 110 6.47 9.81 20.08
C ASN A 110 7.19 9.10 21.23
N CYS A 111 8.49 9.32 21.36
CA CYS A 111 9.32 8.63 22.33
C CYS A 111 9.75 9.55 23.46
N ARG A 112 9.67 9.04 24.70
CA ARG A 112 10.00 9.81 25.91
C ARG A 112 11.51 10.04 26.01
N LYS A 113 11.92 11.29 26.21
CA LYS A 113 13.27 11.71 26.56
C LYS A 113 13.54 11.47 28.04
N ILE A 114 14.81 11.50 28.44
CA ILE A 114 15.24 11.38 29.84
C ILE A 114 14.67 12.52 30.69
N ASN A 115 14.53 13.73 30.12
CA ASN A 115 13.94 14.88 30.81
C ASN A 115 12.40 14.80 30.94
N GLY A 116 11.76 13.74 30.44
CA GLY A 116 10.32 13.52 30.51
C GLY A 116 9.53 14.04 29.31
N ASP A 117 10.09 14.93 28.48
CA ASP A 117 9.46 15.41 27.25
C ASP A 117 9.37 14.29 26.21
N PHE A 118 8.63 14.54 25.13
CA PHE A 118 8.51 13.60 24.02
C PHE A 118 9.15 14.16 22.75
N ASN A 119 9.70 13.25 21.95
CA ASN A 119 10.21 13.56 20.62
C ASN A 119 9.53 12.66 19.59
N TYR A 120 9.03 13.26 18.51
CA TYR A 120 8.57 12.50 17.37
C TYR A 120 9.78 12.02 16.56
N THR A 121 9.88 10.72 16.36
CA THR A 121 11.04 10.08 15.71
C THR A 121 10.56 8.96 14.80
N SER A 122 11.37 8.65 13.79
CA SER A 122 11.10 7.55 12.87
C SER A 122 12.38 6.79 12.51
N ILE A 123 12.23 5.52 12.16
CA ILE A 123 13.31 4.65 11.74
C ILE A 123 12.79 3.64 10.70
N ARG A 124 13.64 3.28 9.73
CA ARG A 124 13.34 2.17 8.82
C ARG A 124 13.74 0.85 9.46
N ILE A 125 12.84 -0.13 9.41
CA ILE A 125 13.07 -1.48 9.92
C ILE A 125 13.18 -2.46 8.76
N PRO A 126 14.36 -3.07 8.55
CA PRO A 126 14.52 -4.17 7.60
C PRO A 126 13.54 -5.29 7.93
N ASP A 127 13.06 -6.00 6.92
CA ASP A 127 12.20 -7.19 7.04
C ASP A 127 10.76 -6.95 7.57
N MET A 128 10.44 -5.76 8.09
CA MET A 128 9.07 -5.42 8.54
C MET A 128 8.06 -5.48 7.39
N LYS A 129 8.45 -5.02 6.20
CA LYS A 129 7.59 -5.06 5.01
C LYS A 129 7.19 -6.48 4.64
N GLU A 130 8.15 -7.41 4.67
CA GLU A 130 7.89 -8.81 4.34
C GLU A 130 6.92 -9.45 5.36
N GLN A 131 7.09 -9.16 6.65
CA GLN A 131 6.17 -9.63 7.68
C GLN A 131 4.75 -9.10 7.47
N LEU A 132 4.60 -7.80 7.18
CA LEU A 132 3.29 -7.20 6.88
C LEU A 132 2.64 -7.83 5.64
N ASP A 133 3.42 -8.07 4.59
CA ASP A 133 2.92 -8.72 3.37
C ASP A 133 2.48 -10.17 3.61
N LYS A 134 3.09 -10.88 4.56
CA LYS A 134 2.64 -12.21 4.99
C LYS A 134 1.33 -12.14 5.77
N LEU A 135 1.23 -11.23 6.74
CA LEU A 135 0.01 -11.02 7.54
C LEU A 135 -1.19 -10.63 6.68
N ARG A 136 -0.99 -9.75 5.69
CA ARG A 136 -2.07 -9.28 4.80
C ARG A 136 -2.68 -10.40 3.94
N ARG A 137 -1.94 -11.47 3.68
CA ARG A 137 -2.36 -12.60 2.83
C ARG A 137 -3.05 -13.74 3.60
N GLN A 138 -3.10 -13.66 4.92
CA GLN A 138 -3.83 -14.61 5.77
C GLN A 138 -5.32 -14.27 5.79
#